data_AF-F0WRE5-F1
#
_entry.id   AF-F0WRE5-F1
#
_cell.length_a   1.000
_cell.length_b   1.000
_cell.length_c   1.000
_cell.angle_alpha   90.00
_cell.angle_beta   90.00
_cell.angle_gamma   90.00
#
_symmetry.space_group_name_H-M   'P 1'
#
loop_
_entity.id
_entity.type
_entity.pdbx_description
1 polymer ?
#
loop_
_entity_poly.entity_id
_entity_poly.type
_entity_poly.pdbx_seq_one_letter_code
_entity_poly.pdbx_strand_id
1 'polypeptide(L)'
;MVMSPALLPAFTAAAGLSQEKQKEGKKREQGIRTLATAVRVPVGVVQRLLKSNAIVRHTNTIMPSLTDANKTDRVRSAVSRVNPETLLFDPMHDIVHTDVKWFNEDVDKRVYYLLPGEQPPQRCRKYKRFIGKTMFLAAVARPRWEPL
;
A
#
# COMPACT_ATOMS: atom_id res chain seq x y z
N MET A 1 2.53 65.95 -18.12
CA MET A 1 2.74 66.88 -16.98
C MET A 1 1.58 66.63 -16.03
N VAL A 2 1.72 66.15 -14.80
CA VAL A 2 2.73 66.33 -13.75
C VAL A 2 2.61 65.08 -12.85
N MET A 3 3.70 64.35 -12.66
CA MET A 3 4.39 64.10 -11.37
C MET A 3 3.47 63.76 -10.18
N SER A 4 3.78 62.62 -9.55
CA SER A 4 3.40 62.23 -8.19
C SER A 4 3.77 63.31 -7.17
N PRO A 5 3.14 63.33 -5.98
CA PRO A 5 3.92 62.88 -4.82
C PRO A 5 3.10 62.14 -3.73
N ALA A 6 3.84 61.32 -2.99
CA ALA A 6 3.43 60.60 -1.80
C ALA A 6 3.10 61.52 -0.61
N LEU A 7 2.13 61.09 0.21
CA LEU A 7 1.94 61.50 1.60
C LEU A 7 1.44 60.26 2.40
N LEU A 8 2.34 59.71 3.21
CA LEU A 8 2.14 58.69 4.26
C LEU A 8 1.26 59.24 5.42
N PRO A 9 0.68 58.45 6.38
CA PRO A 9 1.40 57.41 7.13
C PRO A 9 0.63 56.20 7.75
N ALA A 10 1.44 55.22 8.18
CA ALA A 10 1.39 54.44 9.44
C ALA A 10 0.29 53.39 9.76
N PHE A 11 0.79 52.17 10.03
CA PHE A 11 0.38 51.21 11.08
C PHE A 11 -1.00 50.53 11.01
N THR A 12 -1.04 49.23 10.64
CA THR A 12 -1.41 48.15 11.58
C THR A 12 -1.19 46.73 11.04
N ALA A 13 -0.52 45.92 11.87
CA ALA A 13 -0.74 44.49 12.14
C ALA A 13 -0.74 43.44 11.00
N ALA A 14 0.40 42.73 10.95
CA ALA A 14 0.53 41.28 10.89
C ALA A 14 -0.76 40.42 10.81
N ALA A 15 -0.88 39.68 9.71
CA ALA A 15 -1.52 38.35 9.70
C ALA A 15 -0.95 37.54 8.52
N GLY A 16 0.30 37.10 8.65
CA GLY A 16 0.75 35.94 7.92
C GLY A 16 0.03 34.71 8.48
N LEU A 17 -0.77 34.03 7.67
CA LEU A 17 -1.08 32.62 7.86
C LEU A 17 -0.95 31.91 6.52
N SER A 18 0.28 31.44 6.34
CA SER A 18 0.64 30.43 5.36
C SER A 18 -0.30 29.23 5.51
N GLN A 19 -0.76 28.75 4.36
CA GLN A 19 -1.45 27.49 4.16
C GLN A 19 -0.92 26.44 5.15
N GLU A 20 -1.80 26.08 6.07
CA GLU A 20 -1.51 25.23 7.21
C GLU A 20 -1.02 23.89 6.67
N LYS A 21 0.24 23.59 6.97
CA LYS A 21 0.83 22.27 6.81
C LYS A 21 -0.15 21.25 7.38
N GLN A 22 -0.64 20.37 6.53
CA GLN A 22 -1.32 19.14 6.92
C GLN A 22 -0.28 18.25 7.63
N LYS A 23 -0.01 18.61 8.88
CA LYS A 23 0.91 17.93 9.77
C LYS A 23 0.11 16.88 10.53
N GLU A 24 0.68 15.68 10.49
CA GLU A 24 0.58 14.70 11.57
C GLU A 24 -0.75 13.93 11.66
N GLY A 25 -0.89 12.97 10.74
CA GLY A 25 -1.63 11.75 11.05
C GLY A 25 -1.00 11.07 12.26
N LYS A 26 -1.53 11.34 13.45
CA LYS A 26 -1.14 10.71 14.72
C LYS A 26 -1.06 9.19 14.51
N LYS A 27 0.14 8.62 14.67
CA LYS A 27 0.34 7.16 14.81
C LYS A 27 -0.59 6.68 15.93
N ARG A 28 -1.71 6.05 15.57
CA ARG A 28 -2.52 5.28 16.53
C ARG A 28 -1.79 3.94 16.69
N GLU A 29 -0.80 3.91 17.59
CA GLU A 29 0.22 2.85 17.76
C GLU A 29 -0.41 1.45 17.94
N GLN A 30 0.04 0.37 17.27
CA GLN A 30 1.31 -0.37 17.36
C GLN A 30 1.64 -0.90 18.78
N GLY A 31 0.95 -1.99 19.15
CA GLY A 31 1.24 -2.83 20.32
C GLY A 31 0.27 -2.67 21.50
N ILE A 32 -0.01 -3.76 22.23
CA ILE A 32 -0.97 -3.77 23.36
C ILE A 32 -0.57 -2.77 24.46
N ARG A 33 0.74 -2.65 24.75
CA ARG A 33 1.27 -1.75 25.79
C ARG A 33 1.03 -0.29 25.43
N THR A 34 1.23 0.06 24.17
CA THR A 34 1.08 1.42 23.69
C THR A 34 -0.37 1.87 23.69
N LEU A 35 -1.29 0.98 23.29
CA LEU A 35 -2.72 1.18 23.44
C LEU A 35 -3.10 1.39 24.93
N ALA A 36 -2.53 0.59 25.83
CA ALA A 36 -2.78 0.70 27.26
C ALA A 36 -2.32 2.05 27.83
N THR A 37 -1.13 2.54 27.45
CA THR A 37 -0.62 3.86 27.84
C THR A 37 -1.49 5.00 27.30
N ALA A 38 -1.90 4.92 26.03
CA ALA A 38 -2.73 5.95 25.40
C ALA A 38 -4.12 6.06 26.05
N VAL A 39 -4.71 4.91 26.43
CA VAL A 39 -6.03 4.83 27.06
C VAL A 39 -5.94 4.92 28.59
N ARG A 40 -4.72 5.03 29.16
CA ARG A 40 -4.43 5.09 30.60
C ARG A 40 -5.03 3.92 31.39
N VAL A 41 -5.04 2.73 30.79
CA VAL A 41 -5.51 1.49 31.41
C VAL A 41 -4.34 0.53 31.58
N PRO A 42 -4.39 -0.39 32.56
CA PRO A 42 -3.38 -1.44 32.67
C PRO A 42 -3.45 -2.39 31.47
N VAL A 43 -2.29 -2.89 31.04
CA VAL A 43 -2.14 -3.82 29.90
C VAL A 43 -3.05 -5.04 30.00
N GLY A 44 -3.25 -5.56 31.21
CA GLY A 44 -4.12 -6.71 31.46
C GLY A 44 -5.59 -6.46 31.13
N VAL A 45 -6.08 -5.22 31.24
CA VAL A 45 -7.45 -4.86 30.82
C VAL A 45 -7.55 -4.94 29.30
N VAL A 46 -6.60 -4.37 28.57
CA VAL A 46 -6.56 -4.44 27.10
C VAL A 46 -6.47 -5.90 26.61
N GLN A 47 -5.67 -6.73 27.27
CA GLN A 47 -5.58 -8.17 26.94
C GLN A 47 -6.89 -8.92 27.20
N ARG A 48 -7.59 -8.63 28.31
CA ARG A 48 -8.91 -9.21 28.58
C ARG A 48 -9.92 -8.78 27.53
N LEU A 49 -9.95 -7.51 27.15
CA LEU A 49 -10.83 -6.99 26.12
C LEU A 49 -10.54 -7.59 24.74
N LEU A 50 -9.27 -7.84 24.39
CA LEU A 50 -8.90 -8.57 23.17
C LEU A 50 -9.35 -10.03 23.23
N LYS A 51 -9.17 -10.71 24.37
CA LYS A 51 -9.61 -12.11 24.55
C LYS A 51 -11.13 -12.24 24.54
N SER A 52 -11.85 -11.28 25.09
CA SER A 52 -13.32 -11.23 25.08
C SER A 52 -13.89 -10.64 23.78
N ASN A 53 -13.06 -10.36 22.78
CA ASN A 53 -13.43 -9.73 21.50
C ASN A 53 -14.17 -8.38 21.62
N ALA A 54 -14.08 -7.70 22.76
CA ALA A 54 -14.63 -6.36 22.94
C ALA A 54 -13.82 -5.30 22.15
N ILE A 55 -12.55 -5.60 21.88
CA ILE A 55 -11.70 -4.87 20.94
C ILE A 55 -11.01 -5.88 20.01
N VAL A 56 -10.79 -5.50 18.75
CA VAL A 56 -10.21 -6.39 17.73
C VAL A 56 -8.94 -5.76 17.16
N ARG A 57 -7.91 -6.60 16.99
CA ARG A 57 -6.71 -6.20 16.26
C ARG A 57 -7.00 -6.32 14.75
N HIS A 58 -6.93 -5.19 14.05
CA HIS A 58 -7.00 -5.16 12.60
C HIS A 58 -5.61 -4.88 11.99
N THR A 59 -5.30 -5.57 10.90
CA THR A 59 -4.12 -5.29 10.07
C THR A 59 -4.59 -4.78 8.72
N ASN A 60 -4.12 -3.60 8.32
CA ASN A 60 -4.43 -3.03 7.02
C ASN A 60 -3.17 -3.09 6.13
N THR A 61 -3.34 -3.49 4.88
CA THR A 61 -2.29 -3.50 3.86
C THR A 61 -2.28 -2.16 3.13
N ILE A 62 -1.09 -1.63 2.86
CA ILE A 62 -0.95 -0.43 2.04
C ILE A 62 -1.42 -0.76 0.62
N MET A 63 -2.52 -0.12 0.20
CA MET A 63 -3.01 -0.16 -1.17
C MET A 63 -2.46 1.04 -1.94
N PRO A 64 -2.17 0.91 -3.23
CA PRO A 64 -1.76 2.04 -4.05
C PRO A 64 -2.86 3.10 -4.07
N SER A 65 -2.46 4.37 -3.94
CA SER A 65 -3.40 5.49 -4.04
C SER A 65 -3.93 5.59 -5.47
N LEU A 66 -5.25 5.52 -5.63
CA LEU A 66 -5.92 5.74 -6.92
C LEU A 66 -6.52 7.14 -6.91
N THR A 67 -6.19 7.93 -7.93
CA THR A 67 -6.91 9.18 -8.20
C THR A 67 -8.35 8.88 -8.60
N ASP A 68 -9.27 9.84 -8.45
CA ASP A 68 -10.67 9.62 -8.81
C ASP A 68 -10.82 9.34 -10.32
N ALA A 69 -9.99 9.96 -11.16
CA ALA A 69 -9.87 9.63 -12.59
C ALA A 69 -9.50 8.15 -12.83
N ASN A 70 -8.49 7.63 -12.11
CA ASN A 70 -8.09 6.22 -12.23
C ASN A 70 -9.21 5.26 -11.79
N LYS A 71 -10.02 5.66 -10.79
CA LYS A 71 -11.18 4.87 -10.36
C LYS A 71 -12.25 4.85 -11.46
N THR A 72 -12.58 6.00 -12.03
CA THR A 72 -13.59 6.09 -13.10
C THR A 72 -13.17 5.31 -14.34
N ASP A 73 -11.89 5.36 -14.71
CA ASP A 73 -11.37 4.64 -15.88
C ASP A 73 -11.38 3.12 -15.66
N ARG A 74 -11.06 2.67 -14.45
CA ARG A 74 -11.18 1.25 -14.08
C ARG A 74 -12.61 0.76 -14.16
N VAL A 75 -13.57 1.52 -13.63
CA VAL A 75 -14.99 1.17 -13.72
C VAL A 75 -15.45 1.15 -15.17
N ARG A 76 -15.10 2.18 -15.96
CA ARG A 76 -15.42 2.24 -17.39
C ARG A 76 -14.86 1.04 -18.15
N SER A 77 -13.62 0.66 -17.89
CA SER A 77 -12.99 -0.52 -18.50
C SER A 77 -13.61 -1.85 -18.06
N ALA A 78 -14.12 -1.95 -16.84
CA ALA A 78 -14.82 -3.15 -16.38
C ALA A 78 -16.20 -3.25 -17.05
N VAL A 79 -16.95 -2.15 -17.09
CA VAL A 79 -18.29 -2.08 -17.70
C VAL A 79 -18.21 -2.32 -19.22
N SER A 80 -17.17 -1.85 -19.90
CA SER A 80 -17.00 -2.09 -21.34
C SER A 80 -16.81 -3.57 -21.70
N ARG A 81 -16.52 -4.44 -20.72
CA ARG A 81 -16.39 -5.90 -20.91
C ARG A 81 -17.64 -6.66 -20.48
N VAL A 82 -18.72 -5.97 -20.12
CA VAL A 82 -20.01 -6.59 -19.78
C VAL A 82 -20.92 -6.47 -20.99
N ASN A 83 -21.54 -7.59 -21.38
CA ASN A 83 -22.57 -7.57 -22.41
C ASN A 83 -23.84 -6.92 -21.82
N PRO A 84 -24.37 -5.85 -22.44
CA PRO A 84 -25.50 -5.10 -21.89
C PRO A 84 -26.81 -5.90 -21.84
N GLU A 85 -26.96 -6.93 -22.68
CA GLU A 85 -28.19 -7.73 -22.76
C GLU A 85 -28.19 -8.89 -21.77
N THR A 86 -27.07 -9.62 -21.69
CA THR A 86 -26.95 -10.79 -20.81
C THR A 86 -26.44 -10.46 -19.42
N LEU A 87 -25.87 -9.25 -19.25
CA LEU A 87 -25.18 -8.80 -18.04
C LEU A 87 -24.02 -9.72 -17.60
N LEU A 88 -23.52 -10.54 -18.52
CA LEU A 88 -22.37 -11.41 -18.32
C LEU A 88 -21.10 -10.73 -18.81
N PHE A 89 -19.97 -11.05 -18.19
CA PHE A 89 -18.66 -10.64 -18.68
C PHE A 89 -18.29 -11.37 -19.97
N ASP A 90 -17.61 -10.67 -20.86
CA ASP A 90 -16.94 -11.26 -22.02
C ASP A 90 -16.02 -12.39 -21.53
N PRO A 91 -16.11 -13.60 -22.09
CA PRO A 91 -15.26 -14.72 -21.72
C PRO A 91 -13.77 -14.55 -22.10
N MET A 92 -13.40 -13.49 -22.84
CA MET A 92 -12.02 -13.10 -23.16
C MET A 92 -11.21 -14.21 -23.83
N HIS A 93 -11.86 -15.10 -24.59
CA HIS A 93 -11.22 -16.26 -25.22
C HIS A 93 -10.17 -15.88 -26.28
N ASP A 94 -10.25 -14.68 -26.84
CA ASP A 94 -9.33 -14.15 -27.84
C ASP A 94 -8.24 -13.25 -27.26
N ILE A 95 -8.12 -13.18 -25.93
CA ILE A 95 -7.17 -12.30 -25.25
C ILE A 95 -6.00 -13.11 -24.70
N VAL A 96 -4.78 -12.65 -25.00
CA VAL A 96 -3.55 -13.16 -24.39
C VAL A 96 -3.14 -12.22 -23.26
N HIS A 97 -3.15 -12.74 -22.03
CA HIS A 97 -2.74 -11.98 -20.86
C HIS A 97 -1.23 -12.06 -20.68
N THR A 98 -0.56 -10.92 -20.77
CA THR A 98 0.90 -10.83 -20.58
C THR A 98 1.20 -10.09 -19.29
N ASP A 99 2.11 -10.64 -18.47
CA ASP A 99 2.58 -9.99 -17.25
C ASP A 99 4.08 -10.18 -17.04
N VAL A 100 4.70 -9.18 -16.42
CA VAL A 100 6.11 -9.21 -16.01
C VAL A 100 6.19 -9.31 -14.50
N LYS A 101 6.81 -10.38 -14.01
CA LYS A 101 7.01 -10.60 -12.59
C LYS A 101 8.49 -10.71 -12.24
N TRP A 102 8.91 -9.98 -11.22
CA TRP A 102 10.25 -10.07 -10.65
C TRP A 102 10.27 -11.07 -9.50
N PHE A 103 11.10 -12.10 -9.61
CA PHE A 103 11.34 -13.07 -8.55
C PHE A 103 12.67 -12.76 -7.89
N ASN A 104 12.68 -12.66 -6.56
CA ASN A 104 13.93 -12.54 -5.82
C ASN A 104 14.61 -13.93 -5.79
N GLU A 105 15.91 -13.98 -6.03
CA GLU A 105 16.72 -15.21 -5.89
C GLU A 105 16.67 -15.79 -4.47
N ASP A 106 16.33 -14.94 -3.50
CA ASP A 106 16.36 -15.29 -2.09
C ASP A 106 15.20 -14.66 -1.31
N VAL A 107 14.85 -15.29 -0.19
CA VAL A 107 13.79 -14.84 0.72
C VAL A 107 14.39 -14.30 2.01
N ASP A 108 13.68 -13.34 2.63
CA ASP A 108 14.15 -12.66 3.85
C ASP A 108 14.43 -13.63 5.00
N LYS A 109 13.59 -14.66 5.15
CA LYS A 109 13.70 -15.68 6.20
C LYS A 109 13.64 -17.05 5.55
N ARG A 110 14.68 -17.86 5.75
CA ARG A 110 14.67 -19.30 5.44
C ARG A 110 14.73 -20.09 6.73
N VAL A 111 14.03 -21.21 6.76
CA VAL A 111 14.09 -22.18 7.84
C VAL A 111 15.07 -23.26 7.43
N TYR A 112 16.02 -23.56 8.31
CA TYR A 112 17.00 -24.64 8.14
C TYR A 112 16.76 -25.69 9.23
N TYR A 113 16.76 -26.96 8.85
CA TYR A 113 16.81 -28.07 9.79
C TYR A 113 18.24 -28.56 9.84
N LEU A 114 18.86 -28.54 11.03
CA LEU A 114 20.27 -28.82 11.24
C LEU A 114 20.43 -29.97 12.22
N LEU A 115 21.50 -30.75 12.06
CA LEU A 115 21.85 -31.79 13.02
C LEU A 115 22.47 -31.20 14.30
N PRO A 116 22.43 -31.90 15.44
CA PRO A 116 23.08 -31.45 16.66
C PRO A 116 24.58 -31.22 16.45
N GLY A 117 25.06 -30.00 16.69
CA GLY A 117 26.46 -29.61 16.52
C GLY A 117 26.80 -28.96 15.18
N GLU A 118 25.86 -28.93 14.22
CA GLU A 118 26.05 -28.26 12.94
C GLU A 118 25.86 -26.75 13.06
N GLN A 119 26.75 -25.97 12.45
CA GLN A 119 26.62 -24.51 12.46
C GLN A 119 25.60 -24.05 11.41
N PRO A 120 24.72 -23.09 11.76
CA PRO A 120 23.75 -22.57 10.81
C PRO A 120 24.45 -21.84 9.64
N PRO A 121 23.96 -21.98 8.41
CA PRO A 121 24.54 -21.29 7.26
C PRO A 121 24.39 -19.77 7.42
N GLN A 122 25.52 -19.06 7.35
CA GLN A 122 25.55 -17.61 7.43
C GLN A 122 25.16 -16.97 6.09
N ARG A 123 24.09 -16.18 6.09
CA ARG A 123 23.65 -15.38 4.92
C ARG A 123 23.76 -13.90 5.25
N CYS A 124 24.75 -13.23 4.66
CA CYS A 124 24.99 -11.81 4.90
C CYS A 124 24.79 -10.99 3.61
N ARG A 125 24.06 -9.88 3.72
CA ARG A 125 23.92 -8.88 2.65
C ARG A 125 23.75 -7.51 3.28
N LYS A 126 24.28 -6.46 2.64
CA LYS A 126 24.21 -5.09 3.16
C LYS A 126 22.77 -4.56 3.26
N TYR A 127 21.94 -4.82 2.25
CA TYR A 127 20.52 -4.41 2.23
C TYR A 127 19.68 -5.39 1.39
N LYS A 128 18.37 -5.47 1.68
CA LYS A 128 17.41 -6.31 0.95
C LYS A 128 17.34 -6.00 -0.55
N ARG A 129 17.44 -4.73 -0.94
CA ARG A 129 17.39 -4.32 -2.36
C ARG A 129 18.52 -4.90 -3.21
N PHE A 130 19.60 -5.37 -2.59
CA PHE A 130 20.70 -5.98 -3.31
C PHE A 130 20.38 -7.42 -3.72
N ILE A 131 19.37 -8.09 -3.15
CA ILE A 131 18.99 -9.46 -3.53
C ILE A 131 18.77 -9.51 -5.04
N GLY A 132 19.46 -10.43 -5.72
CA GLY A 132 19.35 -10.57 -7.16
C GLY A 132 17.91 -10.89 -7.54
N LYS A 133 17.48 -10.37 -8.68
CA LYS A 133 16.11 -10.53 -9.16
C LYS A 133 16.13 -11.03 -10.58
N THR A 134 15.34 -12.05 -10.84
CA THR A 134 15.11 -12.57 -12.19
C THR A 134 13.73 -12.10 -12.65
N MET A 135 13.70 -11.51 -13.84
CA MET A 135 12.47 -11.07 -14.48
C MET A 135 11.88 -12.23 -15.29
N PHE A 136 10.62 -12.53 -15.09
CA PHE A 136 9.86 -13.50 -15.87
C PHE A 136 8.73 -12.79 -16.58
N LEU A 137 8.72 -12.90 -17.90
CA LEU A 137 7.60 -12.50 -18.76
C LEU A 137 6.79 -13.76 -19.04
N ALA A 138 5.50 -13.74 -18.71
CA ALA A 138 4.59 -14.85 -18.99
C ALA A 138 3.41 -14.33 -19.81
N ALA A 139 3.05 -15.09 -20.84
CA ALA A 139 1.84 -14.89 -21.62
C ALA A 139 0.92 -16.10 -21.40
N VAL A 140 -0.31 -15.86 -20.98
CA VAL A 140 -1.32 -16.88 -20.72
C VAL A 140 -2.52 -16.63 -21.62
N ALA A 141 -2.90 -17.64 -22.37
CA ALA A 141 -4.08 -17.64 -23.22
C ALA A 141 -4.84 -18.95 -23.01
N ARG A 142 -6.12 -18.97 -23.40
CA ARG A 142 -6.89 -20.21 -23.41
C ARG A 142 -6.34 -21.15 -24.49
N PRO A 143 -6.09 -22.44 -24.18
CA PRO A 143 -5.74 -23.42 -25.20
C PRO A 143 -6.83 -23.49 -26.26
N ARG A 144 -6.46 -23.34 -27.53
CA ARG A 144 -7.34 -23.59 -28.67
C ARG A 144 -6.96 -24.93 -29.28
N TRP A 145 -7.95 -25.74 -29.56
CA TRP A 145 -7.77 -26.93 -30.37
C TRP A 145 -7.86 -26.52 -31.84
N GLU A 146 -6.77 -26.68 -32.60
CA GLU A 146 -6.84 -26.64 -34.05
C GLU A 146 -6.89 -28.08 -34.57
N PRO A 147 -7.96 -28.48 -35.27
CA PRO A 147 -7.92 -29.74 -36.00
C PRO A 147 -6.92 -29.61 -37.16
N LEU A 148 -6.03 -30.60 -37.25
CA LEU A 148 -5.04 -30.77 -38.32
C LEU A 148 -5.70 -30.98 -39.69
#